data_AF-A0A060C031-F1
#
_entry.id   AF-A0A060C031-F1
#
_cell.length_a   1.000
_cell.length_b   1.000
_cell.length_c   1.000
_cell.angle_alpha   90.00
_cell.angle_beta   90.00
_cell.angle_gamma   90.00
#
_symmetry.space_group_name_H-M   'P 1'
#
loop_
_entity.id
_entity.type
_entity.pdbx_description
1 polymer ?
#
loop_
_entity_poly.entity_id
_entity_poly.type
_entity_poly.pdbx_seq_one_letter_code
_entity_poly.pdbx_strand_id
1 'polypeptide(L)'
;MAAPHTVKSEGTVQVAFSPRGGGQDIINNALHEANRSIMVQAYLFSNKSIAAQLEAASQKGVSVQVILDSSQEKKTNHLVEKLISEGIQVRVDHDFHVAHNKIMIVDRKTVVTGSFNYTYASENRNAENV
;
A
#
# COMPACT_ATOMS: atom_id res chain seq x y z
N MET A 1 14.05 -16.03 -18.14
CA MET A 1 13.78 -15.44 -16.81
C MET A 1 14.48 -14.10 -16.77
N ALA A 2 13.77 -13.02 -16.41
CA ALA A 2 14.41 -11.72 -16.21
C ALA A 2 15.38 -11.83 -15.03
N ALA A 3 16.58 -11.26 -15.15
CA ALA A 3 17.52 -11.20 -14.04
C ALA A 3 16.99 -10.24 -12.96
N PRO A 4 17.28 -10.48 -11.67
CA PRO A 4 16.99 -9.52 -10.63
C PRO A 4 17.59 -8.15 -10.95
N HIS A 5 16.80 -7.09 -10.79
CA HIS A 5 17.28 -5.73 -10.96
C HIS A 5 18.01 -5.29 -9.68
N THR A 6 19.29 -4.93 -9.80
CA THR A 6 20.03 -4.28 -8.70
C THR A 6 19.77 -2.79 -8.74
N VAL A 7 19.27 -2.23 -7.64
CA VAL A 7 19.05 -0.80 -7.48
C VAL A 7 19.98 -0.31 -6.37
N LYS A 8 20.81 0.69 -6.65
CA LYS A 8 21.61 1.35 -5.61
C LYS A 8 20.68 2.09 -4.66
N SER A 9 20.89 1.93 -3.35
CA SER A 9 20.16 2.69 -2.32
C SER A 9 21.14 3.31 -1.33
N GLU A 10 20.75 4.47 -0.82
CA GLU A 10 21.37 5.18 0.30
C GLU A 10 20.24 5.66 1.22
N GLY A 11 20.45 5.62 2.53
CA GLY A 11 19.45 6.08 3.49
C GLY A 11 19.32 5.18 4.71
N THR A 12 18.14 5.23 5.35
CA THR A 12 17.82 4.51 6.57
C THR A 12 16.78 3.41 6.31
N VAL A 13 16.81 2.36 7.12
CA VAL A 13 15.76 1.35 7.17
C VAL A 13 15.03 1.49 8.50
N GLN A 14 13.71 1.58 8.44
CA GLN A 14 12.85 1.47 9.61
C GLN A 14 12.20 0.09 9.58
N VAL A 15 12.02 -0.51 10.76
CA VAL A 15 11.41 -1.83 10.91
C VAL A 15 10.42 -1.77 12.05
N ALA A 16 9.23 -2.32 11.85
CA ALA A 16 8.23 -2.49 12.90
C ALA A 16 7.64 -3.91 12.87
N PHE A 17 7.19 -4.36 14.04
CA PHE A 17 6.58 -5.68 14.19
C PHE A 17 5.21 -5.55 14.83
N SER A 18 4.24 -6.27 14.28
CA SER A 18 2.91 -6.35 14.85
C SER A 18 2.79 -7.47 15.88
N PRO A 19 1.89 -7.35 16.86
CA PRO A 19 0.91 -6.26 17.00
C PRO A 19 1.46 -5.01 17.71
N ARG A 20 0.97 -3.83 17.31
CA ARG A 20 1.18 -2.53 17.98
C ARG A 20 2.64 -2.06 18.09
N GLY A 21 3.51 -2.49 17.18
CA GLY A 21 4.90 -2.03 17.12
C GLY A 21 5.14 -0.85 16.16
N GLY A 22 4.08 -0.21 15.64
CA GLY A 22 4.19 0.99 14.81
C GLY A 22 4.27 0.75 13.31
N GLY A 23 3.87 -0.44 12.82
CA GLY A 23 3.83 -0.74 11.38
C GLY A 23 2.88 0.20 10.63
N GLN A 24 1.70 0.44 11.21
CA GLN A 24 0.75 1.44 10.72
C GLN A 24 1.35 2.86 10.68
N ASP A 25 2.16 3.23 11.68
CA ASP A 25 2.75 4.57 11.77
C ASP A 25 3.83 4.78 10.69
N ILE A 26 4.66 3.77 10.41
CA ILE A 26 5.61 3.80 9.29
C ILE A 26 4.86 4.05 7.97
N ILE A 27 3.77 3.31 7.72
CA ILE A 27 2.97 3.48 6.50
C ILE A 27 2.34 4.88 6.44
N ASN A 28 1.76 5.37 7.53
CA ASN A 28 1.13 6.69 7.59
C ASN A 28 2.14 7.81 7.36
N ASN A 29 3.33 7.72 7.96
CA ASN A 29 4.38 8.72 7.79
C ASN A 29 4.86 8.76 6.33
N ALA A 30 5.08 7.60 5.72
CA ALA A 30 5.46 7.53 4.31
C ALA A 30 4.40 8.16 3.38
N LEU A 31 3.11 7.93 3.64
CA LEU A 31 2.02 8.56 2.88
C LEU A 31 1.95 10.07 3.10
N HIS A 32 2.14 10.51 4.34
CA HIS A 32 2.12 11.93 4.70
C HIS A 32 3.25 12.72 4.02
N GLU A 33 4.42 12.11 3.84
CA GLU A 33 5.59 12.72 3.19
C GLU A 33 5.52 12.72 1.64
N ALA A 34 4.51 12.09 1.04
CA ALA A 34 4.39 11.98 -0.40
C ALA A 34 4.10 13.34 -1.07
N ASN A 35 4.90 13.69 -2.09
CA ASN A 35 4.78 14.97 -2.81
C ASN A 35 4.60 14.82 -4.33
N ARG A 36 4.88 13.64 -4.91
CA ARG A 36 4.86 13.44 -6.37
C ARG A 36 4.07 12.22 -6.80
N SER A 37 4.32 11.07 -6.19
CA SER A 37 3.68 9.82 -6.60
C SER A 37 3.57 8.79 -5.47
N ILE A 38 2.48 8.05 -5.44
CA ILE A 38 2.29 6.88 -4.60
C ILE A 38 1.84 5.72 -5.49
N MET A 39 2.59 4.63 -5.49
CA MET A 39 2.22 3.39 -6.17
C MET A 39 2.02 2.31 -5.11
N VAL A 40 0.85 1.67 -5.13
CA VAL A 40 0.48 0.64 -4.15
C VAL A 40 0.19 -0.67 -4.88
N GLN A 41 0.73 -1.78 -4.38
CA GLN A 41 0.23 -3.12 -4.69
C GLN A 41 -0.19 -3.80 -3.38
N ALA A 42 -1.44 -4.26 -3.31
CA ALA A 42 -2.00 -4.83 -2.09
C ALA A 42 -2.77 -6.12 -2.35
N TYR A 43 -2.46 -7.13 -1.55
CA TYR A 43 -3.25 -8.35 -1.48
C TYR A 43 -4.61 -8.12 -0.79
N LEU A 44 -4.60 -7.76 0.50
CA LEU A 44 -5.80 -7.36 1.22
C LEU A 44 -5.76 -5.86 1.52
N PHE A 45 -6.82 -5.17 1.12
CA PHE A 45 -6.97 -3.73 1.31
C PHE A 45 -8.31 -3.42 1.96
N SER A 46 -8.30 -3.14 3.26
CA SER A 46 -9.48 -2.76 4.04
C SER A 46 -9.24 -1.66 5.08
N ASN A 47 -8.03 -1.08 5.09
CA ASN A 47 -7.65 -0.04 6.04
C ASN A 47 -8.15 1.34 5.60
N LYS A 48 -9.13 1.86 6.34
CA LYS A 48 -9.76 3.17 6.08
C LYS A 48 -8.79 4.34 6.25
N SER A 49 -7.82 4.25 7.17
CA SER A 49 -6.83 5.32 7.40
C SER A 49 -5.86 5.44 6.22
N ILE A 50 -5.41 4.31 5.68
CA ILE A 50 -4.57 4.28 4.47
C ILE A 50 -5.36 4.83 3.28
N ALA A 51 -6.61 4.39 3.07
CA ALA A 51 -7.45 4.87 1.99
C ALA A 51 -7.68 6.40 2.04
N ALA A 52 -7.97 6.95 3.22
CA ALA A 52 -8.18 8.39 3.39
C ALA A 52 -6.91 9.21 3.11
N GLN A 53 -5.72 8.68 3.43
CA GLN A 53 -4.46 9.35 3.12
C GLN A 53 -4.12 9.31 1.62
N LEU A 54 -4.41 8.20 0.94
CA LEU A 54 -4.28 8.12 -0.52
C LEU A 54 -5.18 9.14 -1.23
N GLU A 55 -6.43 9.27 -0.76
CA GLU A 55 -7.38 10.29 -1.22
C GLU A 55 -6.83 11.71 -0.98
N ALA A 56 -6.40 12.01 0.25
CA ALA A 56 -5.85 13.32 0.58
C ALA A 56 -4.60 13.67 -0.24
N ALA A 57 -3.75 12.68 -0.55
CA ALA A 57 -2.60 12.87 -1.44
C ALA A 57 -3.04 13.15 -2.89
N SER A 58 -4.01 12.39 -3.40
CA SER A 58 -4.60 12.60 -4.74
C SER A 58 -5.18 14.01 -4.88
N GLN A 59 -5.94 14.48 -3.88
CA GLN A 59 -6.51 15.84 -3.84
C GLN A 59 -5.44 16.95 -3.82
N LYS A 60 -4.23 16.67 -3.32
CA LYS A 60 -3.08 17.58 -3.37
C LYS A 60 -2.33 17.54 -4.71
N GLY A 61 -2.75 16.71 -5.65
CA GLY A 61 -2.11 16.55 -6.97
C GLY A 61 -1.00 15.49 -7.01
N VAL A 62 -0.83 14.68 -5.96
CA VAL A 62 0.08 13.52 -5.98
C VAL A 62 -0.50 12.45 -6.90
N SER A 63 0.30 11.89 -7.80
CA SER A 63 -0.14 10.81 -8.67
C SER A 63 -0.31 9.52 -7.87
N VAL A 64 -1.53 9.04 -7.68
CA VAL A 64 -1.82 7.82 -6.93
C VAL A 64 -2.29 6.70 -7.85
N GLN A 65 -1.62 5.55 -7.77
CA GLN A 65 -1.95 4.32 -8.50
C GLN A 65 -2.02 3.13 -7.55
N VAL A 66 -3.05 2.31 -7.69
CA VAL A 66 -3.31 1.16 -6.83
C VAL A 66 -3.57 -0.07 -7.69
N ILE A 67 -2.86 -1.17 -7.40
CA ILE A 67 -3.13 -2.50 -7.95
C ILE A 67 -3.57 -3.42 -6.81
N LEU A 68 -4.71 -4.07 -6.98
CA LEU A 68 -5.27 -4.98 -5.99
C LEU A 68 -5.34 -6.40 -6.56
N ASP A 69 -5.24 -7.39 -5.68
CA ASP A 69 -5.53 -8.78 -6.02
C ASP A 69 -7.00 -8.96 -6.42
N SER A 70 -7.29 -9.85 -7.38
CA SER A 70 -8.65 -10.16 -7.85
C SER A 70 -9.63 -10.57 -6.74
N SER A 71 -9.16 -11.09 -5.60
CA SER A 71 -10.02 -11.35 -4.45
C SER A 71 -10.67 -10.10 -3.84
N GLN A 72 -10.14 -8.90 -4.15
CA GLN A 72 -10.64 -7.61 -3.64
C GLN A 72 -11.82 -7.05 -4.45
N GLU A 73 -12.18 -7.64 -5.60
CA GLU A 73 -13.34 -7.22 -6.40
C GLU A 73 -14.70 -7.60 -5.78
N LYS A 74 -14.70 -8.36 -4.69
CA LYS A 74 -15.93 -8.79 -4.04
C LYS A 74 -16.77 -7.56 -3.63
N LYS A 75 -18.08 -7.63 -3.91
CA LYS A 75 -19.12 -6.59 -3.68
C LYS A 75 -19.14 -5.93 -2.28
N THR A 76 -18.39 -6.44 -1.31
CA THR A 76 -18.31 -5.90 0.05
C THR A 76 -17.12 -4.96 0.29
N ASN A 77 -16.21 -4.80 -0.68
CA ASN A 77 -15.09 -3.88 -0.54
C ASN A 77 -15.41 -2.46 -1.02
N HIS A 78 -16.26 -1.76 -0.27
CA HIS A 78 -16.63 -0.35 -0.53
C HIS A 78 -15.45 0.62 -0.61
N LEU A 79 -14.26 0.23 -0.14
CA LEU A 79 -13.07 1.08 -0.25
C LEU A 79 -12.55 1.16 -1.68
N VAL A 80 -12.66 0.08 -2.47
CA VAL A 80 -12.23 0.10 -3.89
C VAL A 80 -13.08 1.09 -4.68
N GLU A 81 -14.41 0.99 -4.53
CA GLU A 81 -15.37 1.91 -5.14
C GLU A 81 -15.10 3.35 -4.71
N LYS A 82 -14.80 3.57 -3.43
CA LYS A 82 -14.45 4.91 -2.90
C LYS A 82 -13.19 5.47 -3.55
N LEU A 83 -12.11 4.70 -3.66
CA LEU A 83 -10.88 5.18 -4.29
C LEU A 83 -11.13 5.57 -5.75
N ILE A 84 -11.91 4.75 -6.48
CA ILE A 84 -12.29 5.03 -7.87
C ILE A 84 -13.13 6.33 -7.96
N SER A 85 -14.11 6.52 -7.08
CA SER A 85 -14.96 7.72 -7.10
C SER A 85 -14.19 9.00 -6.79
N GLU A 86 -13.09 8.90 -6.04
CA GLU A 86 -12.16 10.00 -5.72
C GLU A 86 -11.09 10.22 -6.82
N GLY A 87 -11.24 9.56 -7.99
CA GLY A 87 -10.37 9.75 -9.14
C GLY A 87 -9.01 9.05 -9.05
N ILE A 88 -8.82 8.15 -8.08
CA ILE A 88 -7.59 7.35 -7.97
C ILE A 88 -7.60 6.25 -9.04
N GLN A 89 -6.46 6.06 -9.69
CA GLN A 89 -6.28 4.99 -10.67
C GLN A 89 -6.16 3.64 -9.95
N VAL A 90 -7.26 2.91 -9.88
CA VAL A 90 -7.29 1.54 -9.32
C VAL A 90 -7.37 0.53 -10.46
N ARG A 91 -6.53 -0.51 -10.38
CA ARG A 91 -6.58 -1.69 -11.24
C ARG A 91 -6.65 -2.95 -10.39
N VAL A 92 -7.23 -3.98 -10.96
CA VAL A 92 -7.27 -5.31 -10.37
C VAL A 92 -6.40 -6.23 -11.21
N ASP A 93 -5.56 -7.00 -10.53
CA ASP A 93 -4.68 -8.00 -11.14
C ASP A 93 -5.44 -9.31 -11.33
N HIS A 94 -5.64 -9.69 -12.59
CA HIS A 94 -6.22 -10.97 -13.01
C HIS A 94 -5.20 -11.89 -13.68
N ASP A 95 -3.97 -11.42 -13.87
CA ASP A 95 -2.95 -12.15 -14.61
C ASP A 95 -2.31 -13.24 -13.73
N PHE A 96 -2.35 -13.06 -12.42
CA PHE A 96 -1.84 -14.00 -11.43
C PHE A 96 -2.95 -14.66 -10.62
N HIS A 97 -2.71 -15.91 -10.19
CA HIS A 97 -3.64 -16.60 -9.30
C HIS A 97 -3.78 -15.90 -7.94
N VAL A 98 -2.68 -15.35 -7.43
CA VAL A 98 -2.64 -14.53 -6.22
C VAL A 98 -1.57 -13.43 -6.36
N ALA A 99 -1.99 -12.17 -6.34
CA ALA A 99 -1.11 -11.01 -6.24
C ALA A 99 -0.82 -10.70 -4.76
N HIS A 100 0.01 -11.53 -4.11
CA HIS A 100 0.18 -11.53 -2.64
C HIS A 100 1.10 -10.40 -2.09
N ASN A 101 1.38 -9.36 -2.86
CA ASN A 101 2.30 -8.29 -2.47
C ASN A 101 1.65 -7.31 -1.49
N LYS A 102 2.47 -6.71 -0.64
CA LYS A 102 2.12 -5.58 0.23
C LYS A 102 3.22 -4.55 0.08
N ILE A 103 3.15 -3.80 -1.02
CA ILE A 103 4.22 -2.88 -1.43
C ILE A 103 3.62 -1.50 -1.59
N MET A 104 4.34 -0.49 -1.13
CA MET A 104 4.07 0.91 -1.43
C MET A 104 5.38 1.59 -1.84
N ILE A 105 5.34 2.34 -2.92
CA ILE A 105 6.47 3.12 -3.40
C ILE A 105 6.04 4.58 -3.40
N VAL A 106 6.70 5.39 -2.56
CA VAL A 106 6.44 6.82 -2.42
C VAL A 106 7.56 7.61 -3.08
N ASP A 107 7.18 8.54 -3.95
CA ASP A 107 8.04 9.47 -4.69
C ASP A 107 9.22 8.83 -5.43
N ARG A 108 9.11 7.51 -5.73
CA ARG A 108 10.19 6.68 -6.29
C ARG A 108 11.46 6.67 -5.43
N LYS A 109 11.34 6.94 -4.13
CA LYS A 109 12.45 7.05 -3.18
C LYS A 109 12.29 6.14 -1.97
N THR A 110 11.07 6.03 -1.45
CA THR A 110 10.76 5.21 -0.29
C THR A 110 9.99 3.98 -0.73
N VAL A 111 10.44 2.81 -0.28
CA VAL A 111 9.71 1.54 -0.45
C VAL A 111 9.28 1.07 0.93
N VAL A 112 7.98 0.84 1.09
CA VAL A 112 7.41 0.16 2.26
C VAL A 112 7.00 -1.23 1.81
N THR A 113 7.46 -2.26 2.51
CA THR A 113 7.18 -3.66 2.17
C THR A 113 7.33 -4.55 3.40
N GLY A 114 6.69 -5.72 3.38
CA GLY A 114 6.75 -6.68 4.46
C GLY A 114 5.62 -7.69 4.34
N SER A 115 5.25 -8.32 5.46
CA SER A 115 4.10 -9.22 5.51
C SER A 115 2.77 -8.49 5.75
N PHE A 116 2.85 -7.25 6.26
CA PHE A 116 1.70 -6.44 6.70
C PHE A 116 0.68 -6.15 5.58
N ASN A 117 -0.45 -6.84 5.61
CA ASN A 117 -1.59 -6.46 4.76
C ASN A 117 -2.18 -5.12 5.22
N TYR A 118 -2.75 -4.34 4.30
CA TYR A 118 -3.37 -3.05 4.64
C TYR A 118 -4.76 -3.25 5.26
N THR A 119 -4.80 -3.82 6.46
CA THR A 119 -5.99 -4.20 7.23
C THR A 119 -5.81 -3.88 8.71
N TYR A 120 -6.90 -3.81 9.46
CA TYR A 120 -6.86 -3.64 10.92
C TYR A 120 -6.15 -4.79 11.65
N ALA A 121 -6.34 -6.03 11.16
CA ALA A 121 -5.79 -7.22 11.82
C ALA A 121 -4.26 -7.25 11.77
N SER A 122 -3.66 -6.75 10.69
CA SER A 122 -2.21 -6.69 10.55
C SER A 122 -1.54 -5.84 11.63
N GLU A 123 -2.14 -4.73 12.06
CA GLU A 123 -1.60 -3.91 13.15
C GLU A 123 -1.93 -4.48 14.53
N ASN A 124 -3.12 -5.06 14.70
CA ASN A 124 -3.68 -5.27 16.04
C ASN A 124 -3.72 -6.74 16.49
N ARG A 125 -3.55 -7.70 15.58
CA ARG A 125 -3.82 -9.13 15.86
C ARG A 125 -2.73 -10.07 15.35
N ASN A 126 -2.25 -9.84 14.14
CA ASN A 126 -1.31 -10.75 13.48
C ASN A 126 0.13 -10.45 13.90
N ALA A 127 0.99 -11.47 13.78
CA ALA A 127 2.43 -11.29 13.77
C ALA A 127 2.84 -10.90 12.35
N GLU A 128 3.28 -9.65 12.17
CA GLU A 128 3.62 -9.08 10.87
C GLU A 128 4.92 -8.26 10.98
N ASN A 129 5.56 -7.99 9.85
CA ASN A 129 6.62 -7.00 9.74
C ASN A 129 6.32 -5.98 8.63
N VAL A 130 6.87 -4.78 8.81
CA VAL A 130 7.00 -3.68 7.85
C VAL A 130 8.44 -3.20 7.87
#